data_AF-A0A0Q8J447-F1
#
_entry.id   AF-A0A0Q8J447-F1
#
_cell.length_a   1.000
_cell.length_b   1.000
_cell.length_c   1.000
_cell.angle_alpha   90.00
_cell.angle_beta   90.00
_cell.angle_gamma   90.00
#
_symmetry.space_group_name_H-M   'P 1'
#
loop_
_entity.id
_entity.type
_entity.pdbx_description
1 polymer ?
#
loop_
_entity_poly.entity_id
_entity_poly.type
_entity_poly.pdbx_seq_one_letter_code
_entity_poly.pdbx_strand_id
1 'polypeptide(L)'
;MNNPATNAPKINTGVKGLHKALVAQQEALMDRLSQAQSADEADTLVREMHEINFRVMICGSLLFKQTSAQIDAEVGSVIAATTDLEAAIATATKISALIKAVSKFLGLVDKVLDKIKLV
;
A
#
# COMPACT_ATOMS: atom_id res chain seq x y z
N MET A 1 16.23 38.99 -16.11
CA MET A 1 16.09 37.77 -16.93
C MET A 1 15.41 36.72 -16.08
N ASN A 2 14.11 36.49 -16.29
CA ASN A 2 13.33 35.50 -15.56
C ASN A 2 13.43 34.18 -16.31
N ASN A 3 14.07 33.17 -15.71
CA ASN A 3 14.03 31.81 -16.24
C ASN A 3 12.83 31.08 -15.60
N PRO A 4 11.75 30.77 -16.33
CA PRO A 4 10.68 29.94 -15.82
C PRO A 4 11.15 28.48 -15.95
N ALA A 5 12.08 28.07 -15.08
CA ALA A 5 12.38 26.66 -14.90
C ALA A 5 11.16 26.00 -14.22
N THR A 6 10.16 25.70 -15.05
CA THR A 6 9.27 24.55 -14.95
C THR A 6 8.98 24.09 -13.52
N ASN A 7 8.12 24.84 -12.82
CA ASN A 7 7.36 24.35 -11.66
C ASN A 7 6.28 23.34 -12.11
N ALA A 8 6.63 22.37 -12.96
CA ALA A 8 5.78 21.22 -13.15
C ALA A 8 5.73 20.50 -11.79
N PRO A 9 4.53 20.19 -11.24
CA PRO A 9 4.45 19.42 -10.02
C PRO A 9 5.25 18.14 -10.28
N LYS A 10 6.33 17.94 -9.52
CA LYS A 10 7.12 16.72 -9.62
C LYS A 10 6.18 15.61 -9.18
N ILE A 11 5.55 14.95 -10.15
CA ILE A 11 4.60 13.88 -9.88
C ILE A 11 5.31 12.91 -8.96
N ASN A 12 4.69 12.68 -7.82
CA ASN A 12 5.25 11.89 -6.75
C ASN A 12 5.28 10.41 -7.18
N THR A 13 6.32 10.05 -7.92
CA THR A 13 6.46 8.73 -8.54
C THR A 13 6.51 7.63 -7.49
N GLY A 14 7.08 7.92 -6.31
CA GLY A 14 7.08 7.02 -5.16
C GLY A 14 5.66 6.77 -4.63
N VAL A 15 4.92 7.81 -4.25
CA VAL A 15 3.54 7.64 -3.74
C VAL A 15 2.60 7.07 -4.80
N LYS A 16 2.83 7.36 -6.08
CA LYS A 16 2.12 6.70 -7.19
C LYS A 16 2.42 5.20 -7.25
N GLY A 17 3.67 4.79 -7.00
CA GLY A 17 4.05 3.38 -6.86
C GLY A 17 3.38 2.71 -5.67
N LEU A 18 3.39 3.38 -4.51
CA LEU A 18 2.71 2.91 -3.29
C LEU A 18 1.20 2.74 -3.49
N HIS A 19 0.53 3.71 -4.10
CA HIS A 19 -0.90 3.64 -4.41
C HIS A 19 -1.21 2.45 -5.32
N LYS A 20 -0.40 2.21 -6.36
CA LYS A 20 -0.56 1.05 -7.23
C LYS A 20 -0.37 -0.26 -6.48
N ALA A 21 0.63 -0.36 -5.62
CA ALA A 21 0.86 -1.55 -4.80
C ALA A 21 -0.34 -1.83 -3.88
N LEU A 22 -0.87 -0.81 -3.20
CA LEU A 22 -2.05 -0.95 -2.34
C LEU A 22 -3.29 -1.43 -3.13
N VAL A 23 -3.53 -0.90 -4.32
CA VAL A 23 -4.63 -1.35 -5.20
C VAL A 23 -4.44 -2.80 -5.62
N ALA A 24 -3.24 -3.19 -6.05
CA ALA A 24 -2.96 -4.58 -6.44
C ALA A 24 -3.17 -5.57 -5.27
N GLN A 25 -2.81 -5.18 -4.05
CA GLN A 25 -3.04 -6.02 -2.87
C GLN A 25 -4.52 -6.14 -2.50
N GLN A 26 -5.30 -5.09 -2.71
CA GLN A 26 -6.75 -5.13 -2.55
C GLN A 26 -7.38 -6.14 -3.52
N GLU A 27 -6.96 -6.12 -4.78
CA GLU A 27 -7.41 -7.07 -5.81
C GLU A 27 -7.00 -8.51 -5.44
N ALA A 28 -5.76 -8.72 -4.98
CA ALA A 28 -5.29 -10.04 -4.57
C ALA A 28 -6.06 -10.62 -3.37
N LEU A 29 -6.41 -9.79 -2.38
CA LEU A 29 -7.27 -10.21 -1.26
C LEU A 29 -8.70 -10.52 -1.71
N MET A 30 -9.24 -9.77 -2.67
CA MET A 30 -10.56 -10.04 -3.26
C MET A 30 -10.58 -11.38 -4.00
N ASP A 31 -9.53 -11.68 -4.78
CA ASP A 31 -9.38 -12.96 -5.45
C ASP A 31 -9.28 -14.10 -4.41
N ARG A 32 -8.55 -13.90 -3.31
CA ARG A 32 -8.47 -14.90 -2.24
C ARG A 32 -9.79 -15.09 -1.49
N LEU A 33 -10.58 -14.03 -1.33
CA LEU A 33 -11.92 -14.06 -0.73
C LEU A 33 -12.86 -14.95 -1.54
N SER A 34 -12.77 -14.94 -2.87
CA SER A 34 -13.55 -15.84 -3.74
C SER A 34 -13.27 -17.33 -3.49
N GLN A 35 -12.15 -17.65 -2.84
CA GLN A 35 -11.70 -19.01 -2.53
C GLN A 35 -11.84 -19.37 -1.04
N ALA A 36 -12.40 -18.48 -0.22
CA ALA A 36 -12.54 -18.71 1.22
C ALA A 36 -13.40 -19.96 1.51
N GLN A 37 -12.95 -20.79 2.45
CA GLN A 37 -13.60 -22.07 2.79
C GLN A 37 -14.46 -21.95 4.05
N SER A 38 -14.41 -20.83 4.76
CA SER A 38 -15.21 -20.58 5.96
C SER A 38 -15.63 -19.12 6.10
N ALA A 39 -16.68 -18.87 6.89
CA ALA A 39 -17.13 -17.53 7.22
C ALA A 39 -16.04 -16.73 7.96
N ASP A 40 -15.35 -17.36 8.92
CA ASP A 40 -14.26 -16.71 9.67
C ASP A 40 -13.09 -16.26 8.75
N GLU A 41 -12.77 -17.08 7.74
CA GLU A 41 -11.76 -16.73 6.75
C GLU A 41 -12.21 -15.55 5.88
N ALA A 42 -13.46 -15.58 5.42
CA ALA A 42 -14.06 -14.50 4.64
C ALA A 42 -14.12 -13.17 5.42
N ASP A 43 -14.59 -13.20 6.67
CA ASP A 43 -14.66 -12.02 7.54
C ASP A 43 -13.27 -11.43 7.79
N THR A 44 -12.27 -12.29 7.99
CA THR A 44 -10.89 -11.84 8.16
C THR A 44 -10.38 -11.13 6.90
N LEU A 45 -10.57 -11.73 5.73
CA LEU A 45 -10.16 -11.15 4.45
C LEU A 45 -10.83 -9.80 4.20
N VAL A 46 -12.15 -9.70 4.44
CA VAL A 46 -12.89 -8.44 4.30
C VAL A 46 -12.35 -7.36 5.25
N ARG A 47 -12.00 -7.71 6.48
CA ARG A 47 -11.38 -6.77 7.43
C ARG A 47 -10.04 -6.25 6.92
N GLU A 48 -9.16 -7.13 6.46
CA GLU A 48 -7.86 -6.73 5.90
C GLU A 48 -8.02 -5.89 4.62
N MET A 49 -9.03 -6.19 3.79
CA MET A 49 -9.39 -5.36 2.63
C MET A 49 -9.88 -3.95 3.01
N HIS A 50 -10.62 -3.80 4.10
CA HIS A 50 -11.01 -2.46 4.58
C HIS A 50 -9.79 -1.66 5.03
N GLU A 51 -8.83 -2.30 5.70
CA GLU A 51 -7.59 -1.66 6.15
C GLU A 51 -6.70 -1.20 4.98
N ILE A 52 -6.57 -2.02 3.93
CA ILE A 52 -5.84 -1.64 2.71
C ILE A 52 -6.57 -0.50 1.99
N ASN A 53 -7.90 -0.59 1.81
CA ASN A 53 -8.68 0.45 1.15
C ASN A 53 -8.56 1.81 1.85
N PHE A 54 -8.60 1.82 3.18
CA PHE A 54 -8.39 3.05 3.94
C PHE A 54 -7.04 3.72 3.59
N ARG A 55 -5.97 2.93 3.44
CA ARG A 55 -4.65 3.43 3.04
C ARG A 55 -4.56 3.80 1.56
N VAL A 56 -5.30 3.12 0.67
CA VAL A 56 -5.49 3.56 -0.73
C VAL A 56 -6.06 4.98 -0.75
N MET A 57 -7.12 5.24 0.02
CA MET A 57 -7.76 6.56 0.09
C MET A 57 -6.81 7.63 0.63
N ILE A 58 -6.07 7.34 1.70
CA ILE A 58 -5.07 8.28 2.23
C ILE A 58 -3.99 8.55 1.19
N CYS A 59 -3.40 7.50 0.61
CA CYS A 59 -2.35 7.61 -0.39
C CYS A 59 -2.81 8.44 -1.60
N GLY A 60 -4.04 8.18 -2.09
CA GLY A 60 -4.67 8.93 -3.17
C GLY A 60 -4.83 10.42 -2.85
N SER A 61 -5.25 10.75 -1.62
CA SER A 61 -5.35 12.15 -1.16
C SER A 61 -3.99 12.86 -1.11
N LEU A 62 -2.90 12.11 -0.90
CA LEU A 62 -1.54 12.62 -0.77
C LEU A 62 -0.77 12.68 -2.10
N LEU A 63 -1.27 12.07 -3.19
CA LEU A 63 -0.63 12.12 -4.51
C LEU A 63 -0.45 13.54 -5.05
N PHE A 64 -1.25 14.49 -4.56
CA PHE A 64 -1.20 15.89 -4.97
C PHE A 64 -0.26 16.76 -4.11
N LYS A 65 0.43 16.17 -3.11
CA LYS A 65 1.41 16.86 -2.27
C LYS A 65 2.85 16.69 -2.80
N GLN A 66 3.69 17.70 -2.56
CA GLN A 66 5.12 17.67 -2.88
C GLN A 66 5.87 16.74 -1.91
N THR A 67 6.76 15.88 -2.40
CA THR A 67 7.53 14.94 -1.58
C THR A 67 9.03 15.05 -1.77
N SER A 68 9.77 14.65 -0.72
CA SER A 68 11.22 14.67 -0.66
C SER A 68 11.84 13.32 -1.08
N ALA A 69 13.14 13.31 -1.40
CA ALA A 69 13.86 12.09 -1.77
C ALA A 69 13.92 11.02 -0.65
N GLN A 70 13.75 11.41 0.62
CA GLN A 70 13.63 10.45 1.72
C GLN A 70 12.34 9.63 1.63
N ILE A 71 11.25 10.22 1.13
CA ILE A 71 9.98 9.53 0.94
C ILE A 71 10.11 8.50 -0.19
N ASP A 72 10.83 8.83 -1.28
CA ASP A 72 11.07 7.89 -2.38
C ASP A 72 11.83 6.63 -1.94
N ALA A 73 12.81 6.77 -1.04
CA ALA A 73 13.56 5.62 -0.50
C ALA A 73 12.71 4.68 0.36
N GLU A 74 11.79 5.24 1.16
CA GLU A 74 10.90 4.42 2.01
C GLU A 74 9.80 3.73 1.22
N VAL A 75 9.33 4.34 0.13
CA VAL A 75 8.46 3.66 -0.84
C VAL A 75 9.11 2.38 -1.36
N GLY A 76 10.44 2.38 -1.61
CA GLY A 76 11.16 1.18 -2.01
C GLY A 76 11.04 0.03 -1.00
N SER A 77 11.07 0.33 0.30
CA SER A 77 10.86 -0.66 1.36
C SER A 77 9.44 -1.23 1.37
N VAL A 78 8.44 -0.40 1.04
CA VAL A 78 7.04 -0.86 0.92
C VAL A 78 6.85 -1.74 -0.31
N ILE A 79 7.48 -1.40 -1.44
CA ILE A 79 7.45 -2.24 -2.64
C ILE A 79 8.06 -3.62 -2.36
N ALA A 80 9.19 -3.69 -1.64
CA ALA A 80 9.76 -4.99 -1.25
C ALA A 80 8.80 -5.81 -0.37
N ALA A 81 8.12 -5.16 0.57
CA ALA A 81 7.10 -5.82 1.39
C ALA A 81 5.82 -6.19 0.62
N THR A 82 5.58 -5.58 -0.55
CA THR A 82 4.48 -5.93 -1.46
C THR A 82 4.73 -7.32 -2.04
N THR A 83 5.95 -7.62 -2.46
CA THR A 83 6.32 -8.96 -2.95
C THR A 83 6.18 -10.03 -1.87
N ASP A 84 6.60 -9.72 -0.62
CA ASP A 84 6.39 -10.61 0.52
C ASP A 84 4.89 -10.89 0.75
N LEU A 85 4.05 -9.86 0.64
CA LEU A 85 2.61 -9.97 0.84
C LEU A 85 1.91 -10.73 -0.30
N GLU A 86 2.30 -10.50 -1.56
CA GLU A 86 1.82 -11.27 -2.72
C GLU A 86 2.09 -12.77 -2.54
N ALA A 87 3.32 -13.12 -2.15
CA ALA A 87 3.68 -14.51 -1.89
C ALA A 87 2.84 -15.11 -0.74
N ALA A 88 2.59 -14.33 0.32
CA ALA A 88 1.75 -14.78 1.42
C ALA A 88 0.29 -14.97 1.00
N ILE A 89 -0.29 -14.07 0.22
CA ILE A 89 -1.67 -14.19 -0.30
C ILE A 89 -1.79 -15.43 -1.19
N ALA A 90 -0.83 -15.65 -2.10
CA ALA A 90 -0.86 -16.76 -3.04
C ALA A 90 -0.68 -18.15 -2.37
N THR A 91 0.02 -18.21 -1.23
CA THR A 91 0.38 -19.47 -0.58
C THR A 91 -0.28 -19.71 0.77
N ALA A 92 -1.12 -18.76 1.25
CA ALA A 92 -1.76 -18.84 2.55
C ALA A 92 -2.78 -19.99 2.63
N THR A 93 -2.30 -21.11 3.15
CA THR A 93 -3.10 -22.21 3.73
C THR A 93 -3.53 -21.91 5.17
N LYS A 94 -2.88 -20.94 5.83
CA LYS A 94 -3.18 -20.53 7.22
C LYS A 94 -3.45 -19.03 7.27
N ILE A 95 -4.69 -18.67 7.63
CA ILE A 95 -5.15 -17.28 7.73
C ILE A 95 -4.27 -16.42 8.65
N SER A 96 -3.68 -17.01 9.70
CA SER A 96 -2.77 -16.31 10.62
C SER A 96 -1.46 -15.84 9.99
N ALA A 97 -0.96 -16.54 8.96
CA ALA A 97 0.21 -16.11 8.21
C ALA A 97 -0.13 -14.89 7.33
N LEU A 98 -1.31 -14.90 6.72
CA LEU A 98 -1.82 -13.77 5.93
C LEU A 98 -2.01 -12.53 6.80
N ILE A 99 -2.66 -12.66 7.97
CA ILE A 99 -2.83 -11.54 8.92
C ILE A 99 -1.47 -10.91 9.28
N LYS A 100 -0.45 -11.73 9.56
CA LYS A 100 0.90 -11.24 9.88
C LYS A 100 1.53 -10.50 8.71
N ALA A 101 1.39 -11.02 7.49
CA ALA A 101 1.92 -10.39 6.29
C ALA A 101 1.23 -9.04 6.02
N VAL A 102 -0.10 -9.00 6.08
CA VAL A 102 -0.88 -7.76 5.94
C VAL A 102 -0.48 -6.76 7.02
N SER A 103 -0.41 -7.17 8.29
CA SER A 103 0.00 -6.28 9.40
C SER A 103 1.40 -5.67 9.19
N LYS A 104 2.37 -6.48 8.75
CA LYS A 104 3.73 -6.02 8.43
C LYS A 104 3.72 -5.00 7.29
N PHE A 105 2.97 -5.30 6.23
CA PHE A 105 2.81 -4.42 5.07
C PHE A 105 2.17 -3.09 5.47
N LEU A 106 1.02 -3.12 6.15
CA LEU A 106 0.31 -1.93 6.61
C LEU A 106 1.18 -1.05 7.53
N GLY A 107 1.96 -1.66 8.43
CA GLY A 107 2.89 -0.91 9.28
C GLY A 107 4.00 -0.18 8.52
N LEU A 108 4.42 -0.68 7.36
CA LEU A 108 5.37 0.03 6.49
C LEU A 108 4.68 1.15 5.70
N VAL A 109 3.46 0.91 5.23
CA VAL A 109 2.63 1.93 4.57
C VAL A 109 2.41 3.10 5.52
N ASP A 110 2.05 2.84 6.78
CA ASP A 110 1.78 3.88 7.79
C ASP A 110 3.01 4.79 8.02
N LYS A 111 4.21 4.20 8.11
CA LYS A 111 5.46 4.97 8.23
C LYS A 111 5.66 5.94 7.06
N VAL A 112 5.40 5.48 5.84
CA VAL A 112 5.52 6.31 4.63
C VAL A 112 4.47 7.42 4.63
N LEU A 113 3.21 7.08 4.93
CA LEU A 113 2.11 8.04 4.96
C LEU A 113 2.33 9.12 6.02
N ASP A 114 2.82 8.77 7.20
CA ASP A 114 3.08 9.74 8.27
C ASP A 114 4.19 10.72 7.89
N LYS A 115 5.23 10.27 7.20
CA LYS A 115 6.25 11.19 6.69
C LYS A 115 5.71 12.13 5.63
N ILE A 116 4.87 11.66 4.71
CA ILE A 116 4.27 12.51 3.67
C ILE A 116 3.35 13.57 4.29
N LYS A 117 2.67 13.27 5.40
CA LYS A 117 1.80 14.25 6.09
C LYS A 117 2.59 15.40 6.74
N LEU A 118 3.86 15.19 7.09
CA LEU A 118 4.71 16.17 7.77
C LEU A 118 5.42 17.15 6.82
N VAL A 119 5.34 16.92 5.51
CA VAL A 119 5.97 17.75 4.46
C VAL A 119 4.94 18.70 3.85
#